data_AF-A0A7W6LNS5-F1
#
_entry.id   AF-A0A7W6LNS5-F1
#
_cell.length_a   1.000
_cell.length_b   1.000
_cell.length_c   1.000
_cell.angle_alpha   90.00
_cell.angle_beta   90.00
_cell.angle_gamma   90.00
#
_symmetry.space_group_name_H-M   'P 1'
#
loop_
_entity.id
_entity.type
_entity.pdbx_description
1 polymer ?
#
loop_
_entity_poly.entity_id
_entity_poly.type
_entity_poly.pdbx_seq_one_letter_code
_entity_poly.pdbx_strand_id
1 'polypeptide(L)'
;MTLPDNRPFPDDSPDNSEENSEQADTGTQANDVADDALGRTSDLSEESEHGGRTNPAQIIPDDVPDLVDKMNEMNRSGRIDEGAFDGEPRMDDEDDGEEDEILNEDDD
;
A
#
# COMPACT_ATOMS: atom_id res chain seq x y z
N MET A 1 -40.45 13.07 46.95
CA MET A 1 -39.56 13.39 45.81
C MET A 1 -40.00 12.58 44.60
N THR A 2 -40.55 13.25 43.58
CA THR A 2 -40.87 12.67 42.28
C THR A 2 -39.65 12.77 41.37
N LEU A 3 -39.17 11.65 40.81
CA LEU A 3 -38.12 11.65 39.79
C LEU A 3 -38.59 12.46 38.57
N PRO A 4 -37.74 13.31 37.96
CA PRO A 4 -38.09 13.96 36.71
C PRO A 4 -38.06 12.95 35.56
N ASP A 5 -39.24 12.75 34.99
CA ASP A 5 -39.57 12.52 33.58
C ASP A 5 -38.36 12.35 32.62
N ASN A 6 -37.92 11.10 32.44
CA ASN A 6 -36.95 10.70 31.41
C ASN A 6 -37.65 10.62 30.05
N ARG A 7 -38.07 11.77 29.54
CA ARG A 7 -38.57 11.90 28.17
C ARG A 7 -37.44 11.49 27.21
N PRO A 8 -37.67 10.58 26.25
CA PRO A 8 -36.70 10.33 25.21
C PRO A 8 -36.51 11.67 24.49
N PHE A 9 -35.28 12.18 24.50
CA PHE A 9 -34.90 13.25 23.59
C PHE A 9 -35.27 12.77 22.18
N PRO A 10 -35.92 13.58 21.35
CA PRO A 10 -36.10 13.22 19.95
C PRO A 10 -34.69 12.99 19.38
N ASP A 11 -34.44 11.78 18.91
CA ASP A 11 -33.28 11.45 18.08
C ASP A 11 -33.47 12.16 16.74
N ASP A 12 -33.23 13.46 16.75
CA ASP A 12 -33.15 14.31 15.57
C ASP A 12 -31.66 14.56 15.28
N SER A 13 -30.84 13.51 15.41
CA SER A 13 -29.50 13.52 14.85
C SER A 13 -29.68 13.57 13.34
N PRO A 14 -29.17 14.59 12.63
CA PRO A 14 -29.24 14.68 11.17
C PRO A 14 -28.42 13.59 10.44
N ASP A 15 -27.97 12.58 11.18
CA ASP A 15 -27.07 11.50 10.80
C ASP A 15 -27.81 10.17 10.51
N ASN A 16 -29.16 10.18 10.51
CA ASN A 16 -29.98 9.03 10.13
C ASN A 16 -30.46 9.10 8.66
N SER A 17 -30.08 10.12 7.88
CA SER A 17 -30.66 10.38 6.56
C SER A 17 -29.74 10.19 5.36
N GLU A 18 -28.46 9.88 5.56
CA GLU A 18 -27.51 9.68 4.46
C GLU A 18 -26.62 8.48 4.75
N GLU A 19 -27.22 7.29 4.78
CA GLU A 19 -26.45 6.04 4.67
C GLU A 19 -25.56 6.18 3.41
N ASN A 20 -24.25 6.27 3.61
CA ASN A 20 -23.33 6.38 2.49
C ASN A 20 -23.40 5.07 1.71
N SER A 21 -24.03 5.11 0.55
CA SER A 21 -24.22 3.93 -0.30
C SER A 21 -22.89 3.29 -0.70
N GLU A 22 -21.80 4.06 -0.73
CA GLU A 22 -20.44 3.55 -1.00
C GLU A 22 -19.86 2.79 0.21
N GLN A 23 -20.32 3.07 1.43
CA GLN A 23 -19.95 2.33 2.64
C GLN A 23 -20.84 1.10 2.88
N ALA A 24 -22.06 1.11 2.37
CA ALA A 24 -22.97 -0.03 2.39
C ALA A 24 -22.71 -1.03 1.24
N ASP A 25 -21.76 -0.73 0.34
CA ASP A 25 -21.44 -1.56 -0.81
C ASP A 25 -20.67 -2.81 -0.39
N THR A 26 -21.32 -3.97 -0.50
CA THR A 26 -20.77 -5.27 -0.11
C THR A 26 -19.90 -5.85 -1.22
N GLY A 27 -18.77 -6.44 -0.87
CA GLY A 27 -17.83 -7.07 -1.81
C GLY A 27 -16.70 -6.15 -2.28
N THR A 28 -16.79 -4.85 -1.99
CA THR A 28 -15.75 -3.85 -2.31
C THR A 28 -15.03 -3.34 -1.06
N GLN A 29 -15.57 -3.62 0.13
CA GLN A 29 -14.92 -3.26 1.38
C GLN A 29 -13.65 -4.08 1.59
N ALA A 30 -12.67 -3.50 2.29
CA ALA A 30 -11.39 -4.15 2.55
C ALA A 30 -11.53 -5.52 3.23
N ASN A 31 -12.51 -5.69 4.12
CA ASN A 31 -12.77 -6.96 4.79
C ASN A 31 -13.34 -8.01 3.83
N ASP A 32 -14.25 -7.63 2.94
CA ASP A 32 -14.83 -8.56 1.95
C ASP A 32 -13.76 -9.03 0.96
N VAL A 33 -12.87 -8.12 0.53
CA VAL A 33 -11.74 -8.44 -0.34
C VAL A 33 -10.73 -9.34 0.38
N ALA A 34 -10.46 -9.10 1.66
CA ALA A 34 -9.57 -9.94 2.46
C ALA A 34 -10.13 -11.36 2.65
N ASP A 35 -11.43 -11.48 2.93
CA ASP A 35 -12.11 -12.77 3.06
C ASP A 35 -12.13 -13.55 1.73
N ASP A 36 -12.37 -12.86 0.59
CA ASP A 36 -12.30 -13.48 -0.74
C ASP A 36 -10.87 -13.95 -1.07
N ALA A 37 -9.85 -13.13 -0.74
CA ALA A 37 -8.44 -13.46 -0.93
C ALA A 37 -8.00 -14.66 -0.07
N LEU A 38 -8.50 -14.78 1.17
CA LEU A 38 -8.27 -15.93 2.04
C LEU A 38 -8.84 -17.24 1.46
N GLY A 39 -10.01 -17.16 0.81
CA GLY A 39 -10.64 -18.30 0.14
C GLY A 39 -9.97 -18.68 -1.19
N ARG A 40 -9.22 -17.76 -1.79
CA ARG A 40 -8.47 -18.01 -3.02
C ARG A 40 -7.24 -18.87 -2.71
N THR A 41 -7.40 -20.18 -2.84
CA THR A 41 -6.27 -21.12 -2.82
C THR A 41 -5.46 -20.98 -4.11
N SER A 42 -4.58 -19.99 -4.16
CA SER A 42 -3.42 -20.02 -5.04
C SER A 42 -2.46 -21.03 -4.44
N ASP A 43 -1.97 -22.00 -5.21
CA ASP A 43 -0.90 -22.87 -4.73
C ASP A 43 0.39 -22.04 -4.64
N LEU A 44 0.57 -21.38 -3.49
CA LEU A 44 1.74 -20.54 -3.22
C LEU A 44 2.99 -21.37 -2.89
N SER A 45 2.85 -22.70 -2.86
CA SER A 45 3.93 -23.65 -2.59
C SER A 45 4.76 -23.96 -3.84
N GLU A 46 4.28 -23.57 -5.03
CA GLU A 46 5.06 -23.73 -6.25
C GLU A 46 6.29 -22.81 -6.19
N GLU A 47 7.47 -23.41 -6.25
CA GLU A 47 8.71 -22.67 -6.41
C GLU A 47 8.63 -21.84 -7.70
N SER A 48 9.04 -20.57 -7.65
CA SER A 48 9.14 -19.74 -8.85
C SER A 48 10.05 -20.46 -9.86
N GLU A 49 9.50 -20.82 -11.02
CA GLU A 49 10.26 -21.52 -12.05
C GLU A 49 11.19 -20.53 -12.76
N HIS A 50 12.49 -20.65 -12.48
CA HIS A 50 13.53 -19.94 -13.23
C HIS A 50 13.73 -20.54 -14.60
N GLY A 51 13.19 -19.87 -15.61
CA GLY A 51 13.44 -20.20 -17.00
C GLY A 51 12.77 -21.50 -17.46
N GLY A 52 12.31 -21.47 -18.70
CA GLY A 52 11.63 -22.59 -19.36
C GLY A 52 12.52 -23.29 -20.37
N ARG A 53 11.91 -24.12 -21.25
CA ARG A 53 12.60 -24.55 -22.48
C ARG A 53 13.01 -23.32 -23.27
N THR A 54 14.26 -23.29 -23.74
CA THR A 54 14.80 -22.20 -24.57
C THR A 54 13.78 -21.77 -25.62
N ASN A 55 13.18 -20.60 -25.40
CA ASN A 55 12.18 -20.06 -26.29
C ASN A 55 12.87 -19.00 -27.17
N PRO A 56 12.98 -19.20 -28.49
CA PRO A 56 13.64 -18.24 -29.37
C PRO A 56 12.91 -16.88 -29.45
N ALA A 57 11.68 -16.78 -28.95
CA ALA A 57 10.93 -15.54 -28.81
C ALA A 57 11.02 -14.92 -27.40
N GLN A 58 11.85 -15.46 -26.53
CA GLN A 58 12.03 -14.96 -25.17
C GLN A 58 12.71 -13.60 -25.18
N ILE A 59 12.03 -12.61 -24.58
CA ILE A 59 12.51 -11.23 -24.47
C ILE A 59 13.42 -11.08 -23.24
N ILE A 60 13.09 -11.78 -22.15
CA ILE A 60 13.81 -11.74 -20.88
C ILE A 60 14.63 -13.02 -20.74
N PRO A 61 15.97 -12.93 -20.76
CA PRO A 61 16.85 -14.07 -20.57
C PRO A 61 16.57 -14.84 -19.27
N ASP A 62 16.86 -16.14 -19.27
CA ASP A 62 16.67 -17.03 -18.11
C ASP A 62 17.60 -16.68 -16.92
N ASP A 63 18.63 -15.86 -17.12
CA ASP A 63 19.59 -15.42 -16.10
C ASP A 63 19.22 -14.07 -15.44
N VAL A 64 18.07 -13.50 -15.77
CA VAL A 64 17.55 -12.30 -15.12
C VAL A 64 16.86 -12.70 -13.81
N PRO A 65 17.28 -12.15 -12.65
CA PRO A 65 16.65 -12.46 -11.37
C PRO A 65 15.20 -11.97 -11.34
N ASP A 66 14.31 -12.83 -10.86
CA ASP A 66 12.90 -12.52 -10.69
C ASP A 66 12.61 -11.83 -9.34
N LEU A 67 11.32 -11.62 -9.04
CA LEU A 67 10.91 -10.99 -7.79
C LEU A 67 11.30 -11.83 -6.55
N VAL A 68 11.15 -13.14 -6.63
CA VAL A 68 11.41 -14.06 -5.52
C VAL A 68 12.92 -14.14 -5.24
N ASP A 69 13.75 -14.14 -6.29
CA ASP A 69 15.19 -14.04 -6.17
C ASP A 69 15.62 -12.78 -5.45
N LYS A 70 15.10 -11.63 -5.88
CA LYS A 70 15.41 -10.36 -5.22
C LYS A 70 14.95 -10.36 -3.77
N MET A 71 13.78 -10.93 -3.47
CA MET A 71 13.31 -11.08 -2.08
C MET A 71 14.23 -11.97 -1.23
N ASN A 72 14.70 -13.09 -1.78
CA ASN A 72 15.65 -13.97 -1.11
C ASN A 72 17.01 -13.30 -0.90
N GLU A 73 17.47 -12.52 -1.88
CA GLU A 73 18.69 -11.72 -1.78
C GLU A 73 18.57 -10.65 -0.70
N MET A 74 17.45 -9.92 -0.63
CA MET A 74 17.19 -8.94 0.43
C MET A 74 17.19 -9.59 1.82
N ASN A 75 16.53 -10.74 1.96
CA ASN A 75 16.50 -11.47 3.23
C ASN A 75 17.90 -11.96 3.65
N ARG A 76 18.70 -12.43 2.69
CA ARG A 76 20.06 -12.91 2.96
C ARG A 76 21.04 -11.78 3.27
N SER A 77 20.90 -10.64 2.59
CA SER A 77 21.81 -9.50 2.72
C SER A 77 21.42 -8.56 3.86
N GLY A 78 20.15 -8.57 4.28
CA GLY A 78 19.58 -7.63 5.24
C GLY A 78 19.45 -6.20 4.70
N ARG A 79 19.63 -5.98 3.39
CA ARG A 79 19.48 -4.68 2.73
C ARG A 79 18.29 -4.74 1.78
N ILE A 80 17.47 -3.70 1.82
CA ILE A 80 16.32 -3.55 0.91
C ILE A 80 16.79 -2.85 -0.38
N ASP A 81 16.20 -3.21 -1.52
CA ASP A 81 16.39 -2.50 -2.78
C ASP A 81 15.70 -1.12 -2.70
N GLU A 82 16.48 -0.07 -2.48
CA GLU A 82 16.01 1.32 -2.47
C GLU A 82 16.03 1.96 -3.87
N GLY A 83 16.45 1.22 -4.91
CA GLY A 83 16.58 1.78 -6.26
C GLY A 83 15.26 2.23 -6.88
N ALA A 84 14.13 1.74 -6.37
CA ALA A 84 12.81 2.25 -6.74
C ALA A 84 12.58 3.72 -6.36
N PHE A 85 13.29 4.21 -5.35
CA PHE A 85 13.23 5.57 -4.83
C PHE A 85 14.43 6.42 -5.29
N ASP A 86 15.25 5.91 -6.21
CA ASP A 86 16.41 6.64 -6.71
C ASP A 86 15.95 7.93 -7.43
N GLY A 87 16.42 9.07 -6.93
CA GLY A 87 16.01 10.40 -7.38
C GLY A 87 14.81 11.00 -6.65
N GLU A 88 14.17 10.28 -5.72
CA GLU A 88 13.21 10.88 -4.80
C GLU A 88 13.93 11.59 -3.64
N PRO A 89 13.41 12.73 -3.15
CA PRO A 89 13.93 13.36 -1.94
C PRO A 89 13.83 12.40 -0.76
N ARG A 90 14.89 12.30 0.04
CA ARG A 90 14.80 11.57 1.31
C ARG A 90 13.97 12.40 2.28
N MET A 91 12.84 11.85 2.70
CA MET A 91 12.02 12.45 3.76
C MET A 91 12.48 11.93 5.12
N ASP A 92 13.77 12.07 5.38
CA ASP A 92 14.37 11.77 6.67
C ASP A 92 14.25 13.02 7.56
N ASP A 93 13.83 12.88 8.81
CA ASP A 93 13.65 14.03 9.72
C ASP A 93 14.99 14.65 10.12
N GLU A 94 16.09 13.94 9.86
CA GLU A 94 17.47 14.41 9.98
C GLU A 94 18.01 15.04 8.69
N ASP A 95 17.29 14.92 7.57
CA ASP A 95 17.60 15.55 6.29
C ASP A 95 16.87 16.91 6.25
N ASP A 96 17.53 17.94 6.76
CA ASP A 96 17.16 19.34 6.55
C ASP A 96 17.29 19.61 5.04
N GLY A 97 16.25 19.22 4.30
CA GLY A 97 16.26 19.17 2.84
C GLY A 97 16.89 20.41 2.25
N GLU A 98 17.94 20.20 1.47
CA GLU A 98 18.80 21.21 0.84
C GLU A 98 17.99 22.47 0.47
N GLU A 99 17.96 23.43 1.40
CA GLU A 99 17.34 24.75 1.23
C GLU A 99 18.29 25.65 0.45
N ASP A 100 18.86 25.09 -0.62
CA ASP A 100 19.79 25.80 -1.49
C ASP A 100 19.00 26.52 -2.60
N GLU A 101 19.07 27.85 -2.49
CA GLU A 101 19.05 28.82 -3.58
C GLU A 101 17.70 29.28 -4.17
N ILE A 102 16.91 29.99 -3.36
CA ILE A 102 16.04 31.09 -3.83
C ILE A 102 16.25 32.42 -3.08
N LEU A 103 17.37 32.56 -2.35
CA LEU A 103 17.71 33.78 -1.60
C LEU A 103 18.88 34.57 -2.20
N ASN A 104 19.03 34.55 -3.53
CA ASN A 104 19.99 35.42 -4.23
C ASN A 104 19.29 36.20 -5.35
N GLU A 105 18.29 37.02 -5.01
CA GLU A 105 17.82 38.07 -5.91
C GLU A 105 17.44 39.30 -5.09
N ASP A 106 18.41 39.92 -4.41
CA ASP A 106 18.36 41.30 -3.93
C ASP A 106 19.75 41.71 -3.41
N ASP A 107 20.70 41.97 -4.31
CA ASP A 107 21.81 42.93 -4.09
C ASP A 107 22.54 43.23 -5.43
N ASP A 108 22.02 44.22 -6.18
CA ASP A 108 22.74 45.33 -6.87
C ASP A 108 21.89 46.02 -7.97
#